data_AF-A0A6J6K4V1-F1
#
_entry.id   AF-A0A6J6K4V1-F1
#
_cell.length_a   1.000
_cell.length_b   1.000
_cell.length_c   1.000
_cell.angle_alpha   90.00
_cell.angle_beta   90.00
_cell.angle_gamma   90.00
#
_symmetry.space_group_name_H-M   'P 1'
#
loop_
_entity.id
_entity.type
_entity.pdbx_description
1 polymer ?
#
loop_
_entity_poly.entity_id
_entity_poly.type
_entity_poly.pdbx_seq_one_letter_code
_entity_poly.pdbx_strand_id
1 'polypeptide(L)'
;MDAVPVALDALEPLLDIPGLFVFGSNDYYAPKPKNPLKYLLPDHGERIHGEDLPWPELDLGLQARGWKNLNHHRATLTINGTTIEARGTDDAHLEFDDYSLVAGAPGDCDIAIGVTHAPYLRILQGMSDDGLDAIFAGHTHGGQVRLPWIGGSRALTTNCDLPNWRARGLTKFGDEPYLHVSAGMGTSPFARIRVASPPEVSLVTLF
;
A
#
# COMPACT_ATOMS: atom_id res chain seq x y z
N MET A 1 -3.87 -18.95 -14.70
CA MET A 1 -2.60 -18.34 -15.13
C MET A 1 -1.62 -18.56 -13.99
N ASP A 2 -0.43 -19.08 -14.25
CA ASP A 2 0.54 -19.40 -13.19
C ASP A 2 1.31 -18.14 -12.76
N ALA A 3 0.63 -17.22 -12.09
CA ALA A 3 1.14 -15.87 -11.79
C ALA A 3 2.07 -15.82 -10.58
N VAL A 4 1.90 -16.74 -9.61
CA VAL A 4 2.65 -16.73 -8.36
C VAL A 4 4.13 -17.04 -8.55
N PRO A 5 4.54 -18.09 -9.29
CA PRO A 5 5.96 -18.34 -9.55
C PRO A 5 6.64 -17.16 -10.24
N VAL A 6 5.96 -16.51 -11.19
CA VAL A 6 6.48 -15.33 -11.89
C VAL A 6 6.66 -14.14 -10.94
N ALA A 7 5.72 -13.92 -10.03
CA ALA A 7 5.82 -12.84 -9.03
C ALA A 7 6.98 -13.09 -8.05
N LEU A 8 7.13 -14.32 -7.56
CA LEU A 8 8.21 -14.70 -6.65
C LEU A 8 9.59 -14.63 -7.33
N ASP A 9 9.69 -15.05 -8.59
CA ASP A 9 10.91 -14.94 -9.40
C ASP A 9 11.31 -13.47 -9.61
N ALA A 10 10.35 -12.61 -9.96
CA ALA A 10 10.60 -11.18 -10.13
C ALA A 10 11.05 -10.47 -8.84
N LEU A 11 10.63 -10.99 -7.67
CA LEU A 11 11.01 -10.48 -6.37
C LEU A 11 12.26 -11.15 -5.80
N GLU A 12 12.77 -12.23 -6.39
CA GLU A 12 13.81 -13.08 -5.84
C GLU A 12 14.99 -12.31 -5.20
N PRO A 13 15.57 -11.27 -5.84
CA PRO A 13 16.70 -10.54 -5.25
C PRO A 13 16.36 -9.77 -3.97
N LEU A 14 15.08 -9.46 -3.74
CA LEU A 14 14.57 -8.76 -2.55
C LEU A 14 14.10 -9.73 -1.47
N LEU A 15 13.81 -10.97 -1.81
CA LEU A 15 13.30 -11.97 -0.88
C LEU A 15 14.38 -12.51 0.07
N ASP A 16 15.66 -12.18 -0.15
CA ASP A 16 16.77 -12.54 0.74
C ASP A 16 17.06 -11.51 1.85
N ILE A 17 16.31 -10.40 1.89
CA ILE A 17 16.38 -9.40 2.95
C ILE A 17 15.06 -9.33 3.74
N PRO A 18 15.07 -8.85 4.99
CA PRO A 18 13.84 -8.71 5.78
C PRO A 18 12.79 -7.89 5.03
N GLY A 19 11.56 -8.39 4.98
CA GLY A 19 10.46 -7.74 4.31
C GLY A 19 9.14 -7.86 5.06
N LEU A 20 8.23 -6.96 4.71
CA LEU A 20 6.90 -6.82 5.27
C LEU A 20 5.94 -6.65 4.10
N PHE A 21 4.75 -7.23 4.18
CA PHE A 21 3.75 -7.05 3.13
C PHE A 21 2.33 -7.04 3.70
N VAL A 22 1.44 -6.41 2.94
CA VAL A 22 -0.01 -6.49 3.08
C VAL A 22 -0.59 -6.73 1.70
N PHE A 23 -1.73 -7.38 1.62
CA PHE A 23 -2.41 -7.58 0.34
C PHE A 23 -3.23 -6.38 -0.09
N GLY A 24 -3.35 -6.28 -1.41
CA GLY A 24 -4.27 -5.41 -2.11
C GLY A 24 -5.25 -6.20 -2.96
N SER A 25 -6.20 -5.48 -3.54
CA SER A 25 -7.33 -6.07 -4.26
C SER A 25 -6.93 -6.97 -5.42
N ASN A 26 -5.80 -6.67 -6.08
CA ASN A 26 -5.29 -7.44 -7.20
C ASN A 26 -4.39 -8.62 -6.78
N ASP A 27 -4.15 -8.81 -5.48
CA ASP A 27 -3.58 -10.07 -4.96
C ASP A 27 -4.70 -11.10 -4.81
N TYR A 28 -5.89 -10.68 -4.38
CA TYR A 28 -7.06 -11.55 -4.22
C TYR A 28 -7.80 -11.84 -5.52
N TYR A 29 -7.98 -10.84 -6.38
CA TYR A 29 -8.89 -10.94 -7.53
C TYR A 29 -8.24 -10.51 -8.83
N ALA A 30 -8.50 -11.27 -9.90
CA ALA A 30 -8.04 -10.91 -11.23
C ALA A 30 -8.69 -9.57 -11.68
N PRO A 31 -7.94 -8.71 -12.40
CA PRO A 31 -8.53 -7.48 -12.91
C PRO A 31 -9.57 -7.81 -13.99
N LYS A 32 -10.66 -7.04 -14.02
CA LYS A 32 -11.67 -7.07 -15.10
C LYS A 32 -11.60 -5.81 -15.96
N PRO A 33 -11.97 -5.87 -17.26
CA PRO A 33 -12.15 -4.68 -18.07
C PRO A 33 -13.17 -3.75 -17.42
N LYS A 34 -12.75 -2.50 -17.18
CA LYS A 34 -13.60 -1.42 -16.66
C LYS A 34 -13.55 -0.26 -17.64
N ASN A 35 -14.63 0.52 -17.71
CA ASN A 35 -14.63 1.74 -18.51
C ASN A 35 -13.58 2.71 -17.92
N PRO A 36 -12.53 3.11 -18.66
CA PRO A 36 -11.47 3.96 -18.15
C PRO A 36 -11.98 5.34 -17.72
N LEU A 37 -13.10 5.83 -18.28
CA LEU A 37 -13.71 7.09 -17.87
C LEU A 37 -14.29 7.05 -16.45
N LYS A 38 -14.57 5.86 -15.88
CA LYS A 38 -14.96 5.73 -14.47
C LYS A 38 -13.88 6.26 -13.52
N TYR A 39 -12.63 6.31 -13.96
CA TYR A 39 -11.53 6.93 -13.19
C TYR A 39 -11.82 8.40 -12.84
N LEU A 40 -12.57 9.12 -13.67
CA LEU A 40 -12.91 10.54 -13.45
C LEU A 40 -14.14 10.73 -12.57
N LEU A 41 -14.84 9.65 -12.21
CA LEU A 41 -16.06 9.71 -11.42
C LEU A 41 -15.76 9.40 -9.94
N PRO A 42 -16.60 9.87 -9.00
CA PRO A 42 -16.49 9.49 -7.60
C PRO A 42 -16.59 7.97 -7.42
N ASP A 43 -15.87 7.45 -6.42
CA ASP A 43 -15.99 6.05 -6.04
C ASP A 43 -17.27 5.84 -5.21
N HIS A 44 -18.13 4.91 -5.65
CA HIS A 44 -19.42 4.59 -5.03
C HIS A 44 -19.41 3.25 -4.27
N GLY A 45 -18.24 2.64 -4.07
CA GLY A 45 -18.11 1.39 -3.30
C GLY A 45 -18.54 0.12 -4.05
N GLU A 46 -19.23 0.21 -5.19
CA GLU A 46 -19.55 -0.97 -6.00
C GLU A 46 -18.28 -1.59 -6.60
N ARG A 47 -18.09 -2.90 -6.39
CA ARG A 47 -16.94 -3.65 -6.88
C ARG A 47 -17.36 -4.80 -7.77
N ILE A 48 -16.71 -4.89 -8.93
CA ILE A 48 -16.80 -6.06 -9.81
C ILE A 48 -15.42 -6.71 -9.78
N HIS A 49 -15.34 -7.85 -9.09
CA HIS A 49 -14.13 -8.64 -8.95
C HIS A 49 -14.00 -9.67 -10.06
N GLY A 50 -12.75 -9.99 -10.42
CA GLY A 50 -12.43 -11.12 -11.28
C GLY A 50 -12.63 -12.46 -10.59
N GLU A 51 -12.00 -13.47 -11.17
CA GLU A 51 -11.82 -14.76 -10.51
C GLU A 51 -10.83 -14.60 -9.33
N ASP A 52 -10.97 -15.47 -8.34
CA ASP A 52 -10.02 -15.56 -7.24
C ASP A 52 -8.64 -15.95 -7.78
N LEU A 53 -7.63 -15.23 -7.32
CA LEU A 53 -6.23 -15.54 -7.59
C LEU A 53 -5.69 -16.47 -6.50
N PRO A 54 -4.61 -17.21 -6.80
CA PRO A 54 -3.92 -18.07 -5.83
C PRO A 54 -3.12 -17.24 -4.80
N TRP A 55 -3.81 -16.37 -4.06
CA TRP A 55 -3.23 -15.54 -3.01
C TRP A 55 -2.69 -16.36 -1.81
N PRO A 56 -3.26 -17.53 -1.43
CA PRO A 56 -2.65 -18.34 -0.37
C PRO A 56 -1.26 -18.86 -0.76
N GLU A 57 -1.07 -19.22 -2.02
CA GLU A 57 0.23 -19.63 -2.55
C GLU A 57 1.22 -18.47 -2.59
N LEU A 58 0.77 -17.26 -2.92
CA LEU A 58 1.59 -16.04 -2.84
C LEU A 58 2.02 -15.76 -1.39
N ASP A 59 1.08 -15.82 -0.45
CA ASP A 59 1.32 -15.62 0.98
C ASP A 59 2.39 -16.60 1.50
N LEU A 60 2.17 -17.89 1.27
CA LEU A 60 3.10 -18.94 1.65
C LEU A 60 4.47 -18.75 0.99
N GLY A 61 4.51 -18.35 -0.28
CA GLY A 61 5.76 -18.11 -1.01
C GLY A 61 6.59 -16.97 -0.44
N LEU A 62 5.95 -15.85 -0.07
CA LEU A 62 6.62 -14.71 0.56
C LEU A 62 7.09 -15.05 1.98
N GLN A 63 6.22 -15.68 2.78
CA GLN A 63 6.56 -16.06 4.15
C GLN A 63 7.65 -17.15 4.22
N ALA A 64 7.72 -18.07 3.25
CA ALA A 64 8.78 -19.05 3.14
C ALA A 64 10.18 -18.42 2.96
N ARG A 65 10.23 -17.15 2.54
CA ARG A 65 11.46 -16.35 2.41
C ARG A 65 11.68 -15.40 3.60
N GLY A 66 10.88 -15.52 4.65
CA GLY A 66 11.03 -14.77 5.90
C GLY A 66 10.37 -13.39 5.91
N TRP A 67 9.68 -13.00 4.83
CA TRP A 67 8.85 -11.81 4.85
C TRP A 67 7.65 -12.01 5.77
N LYS A 68 7.25 -10.96 6.49
CA LYS A 68 6.12 -11.04 7.44
C LYS A 68 4.85 -10.50 6.80
N ASN A 69 3.80 -11.32 6.81
CA ASN A 69 2.46 -10.88 6.46
C ASN A 69 1.91 -9.99 7.57
N LEU A 70 1.48 -8.77 7.22
CA LEU A 70 0.91 -7.80 8.13
C LEU A 70 -0.61 -7.65 7.97
N ASN A 71 -1.29 -8.50 7.21
CA ASN A 71 -2.74 -8.52 7.17
C ASN A 71 -3.28 -8.83 8.57
N HIS A 72 -3.81 -7.82 9.26
CA HIS A 72 -4.28 -7.90 10.65
C HIS A 72 -3.23 -8.37 11.66
N HIS A 73 -1.95 -8.09 11.38
CA HIS A 73 -0.86 -8.51 12.25
C HIS A 73 0.05 -7.34 12.62
N ARG A 74 0.57 -7.43 13.86
CA ARG A 74 1.75 -6.69 14.31
C ARG A 74 2.97 -7.60 14.20
N ALA A 75 4.10 -7.03 13.87
CA ALA A 75 5.37 -7.73 13.89
C ALA A 75 6.49 -6.81 14.36
N THR A 76 7.43 -7.38 15.11
CA THR A 76 8.68 -6.71 15.46
C THR A 76 9.82 -7.35 14.66
N LEU A 77 10.73 -6.54 14.15
CA LEU A 77 11.96 -6.98 13.51
C LEU A 77 13.12 -6.07 13.93
N THR A 78 14.31 -6.66 14.10
CA THR A 78 15.53 -5.91 14.40
C THR A 78 16.44 -5.96 13.19
N ILE A 79 16.76 -4.79 12.62
CA ILE A 79 17.67 -4.65 11.48
C ILE A 79 18.84 -3.80 11.92
N ASN A 80 20.06 -4.35 11.86
CA ASN A 80 21.30 -3.64 12.24
C ASN A 80 21.24 -2.95 13.62
N GLY A 81 20.54 -3.56 14.58
CA GLY A 81 20.37 -3.03 15.94
C GLY A 81 19.15 -2.10 16.13
N THR A 82 18.47 -1.70 15.06
CA THR A 82 17.23 -0.91 15.12
C THR A 82 16.02 -1.84 15.23
N THR A 83 15.25 -1.71 16.31
CA THR A 83 14.00 -2.43 16.55
C THR A 83 12.84 -1.68 15.92
N ILE A 84 12.24 -2.30 14.92
CA ILE A 84 11.11 -1.78 14.17
C ILE A 84 9.87 -2.55 14.61
N GLU A 85 8.86 -1.84 15.10
CA GLU A 85 7.51 -2.38 15.19
C GLU A 85 6.75 -2.02 13.92
N ALA A 86 6.12 -3.01 13.29
CA ALA A 86 5.29 -2.82 12.10
C ALA A 86 3.88 -3.37 12.32
N ARG A 87 2.88 -2.74 11.70
CA ARG A 87 1.49 -3.24 11.72
C ARG A 87 0.75 -2.95 10.42
N GLY A 88 -0.24 -3.79 10.11
CA GLY A 88 -1.10 -3.62 8.93
C GLY A 88 -2.50 -4.20 9.13
N THR A 89 -3.38 -3.93 8.16
CA THR A 89 -4.81 -4.23 8.27
C THR A 89 -5.41 -4.80 6.99
N ASP A 90 -4.63 -5.45 6.12
CA ASP A 90 -5.14 -5.94 4.82
C ASP A 90 -5.70 -4.80 3.91
N ASP A 91 -6.47 -5.14 2.86
CA ASP A 91 -6.94 -4.16 1.88
C ASP A 91 -8.20 -3.39 2.30
N ALA A 92 -8.00 -2.13 2.70
CA ALA A 92 -9.08 -1.20 3.00
C ALA A 92 -9.96 -0.81 1.79
N HIS A 93 -9.51 -1.02 0.55
CA HIS A 93 -10.31 -0.79 -0.64
C HIS A 93 -11.37 -1.88 -0.88
N LEU A 94 -11.14 -3.07 -0.32
CA LEU A 94 -12.06 -4.21 -0.31
C LEU A 94 -12.91 -4.28 0.96
N GLU A 95 -12.71 -3.36 1.91
CA GLU A 95 -13.32 -3.42 3.25
C GLU A 95 -12.94 -4.70 4.01
N PHE A 96 -11.77 -5.27 3.69
CA PHE A 96 -11.22 -6.41 4.43
C PHE A 96 -10.47 -5.98 5.68
N ASP A 97 -10.33 -4.67 5.89
CA ASP A 97 -9.58 -4.09 6.98
C ASP A 97 -10.29 -4.10 8.32
N ASP A 98 -9.55 -4.48 9.36
CA ASP A 98 -9.93 -4.30 10.75
C ASP A 98 -8.74 -3.78 11.57
N TYR A 99 -8.67 -2.46 11.76
CA TYR A 99 -7.61 -1.83 12.56
C TYR A 99 -7.65 -2.24 14.03
N SER A 100 -8.82 -2.62 14.57
CA SER A 100 -8.95 -2.95 15.98
C SER A 100 -8.10 -4.17 16.38
N LEU A 101 -7.78 -5.05 15.43
CA LEU A 101 -6.95 -6.24 15.63
C LEU A 101 -5.47 -5.93 15.86
N VAL A 102 -5.02 -4.73 15.46
CA VAL A 102 -3.61 -4.31 15.56
C VAL A 102 -3.43 -2.99 16.32
N ALA A 103 -4.51 -2.46 16.90
CA ALA A 103 -4.50 -1.20 17.62
C ALA A 103 -3.71 -1.27 18.94
N GLY A 104 -3.41 -0.10 19.49
CA GLY A 104 -2.71 0.12 20.73
C GLY A 104 -1.33 0.75 20.54
N ALA A 105 -0.85 1.42 21.59
CA ALA A 105 0.46 2.06 21.57
C ALA A 105 1.58 1.09 21.12
N PRO A 106 2.58 1.58 20.38
CA PRO A 106 3.80 0.84 20.11
C PRO A 106 4.44 0.32 21.40
N GLY A 107 5.07 -0.84 21.31
CA GLY A 107 5.88 -1.39 22.40
C GLY A 107 7.23 -0.67 22.51
N ASP A 108 8.19 -1.33 23.17
CA ASP A 108 9.57 -0.86 23.22
C ASP A 108 10.24 -1.10 21.86
N CYS A 109 10.29 -0.06 21.04
CA CYS A 109 10.92 -0.06 19.71
C CYS A 109 11.55 1.30 19.40
N ASP A 110 12.51 1.30 18.49
CA ASP A 110 13.14 2.53 18.00
C ASP A 110 12.26 3.29 17.00
N ILE A 111 11.42 2.55 16.25
CA ILE A 111 10.46 3.13 15.31
C ILE A 111 9.22 2.24 15.15
N ALA A 112 8.05 2.86 15.11
CA ALA A 112 6.77 2.24 14.84
C ALA A 112 6.24 2.64 13.46
N ILE A 113 6.02 1.66 12.58
CA ILE A 113 5.57 1.87 11.20
C ILE A 113 4.23 1.18 10.90
N GLY A 114 3.43 1.83 10.07
CA GLY A 114 2.22 1.29 9.48
C GLY A 114 2.46 0.86 8.04
N VAL A 115 1.88 -0.26 7.63
CA VAL A 115 1.87 -0.71 6.23
C VAL A 115 0.41 -0.98 5.84
N THR A 116 -0.07 -0.33 4.79
CA THR A 116 -1.43 -0.54 4.27
C THR A 116 -1.43 -0.50 2.75
N HIS A 117 -2.24 -1.33 2.10
CA HIS A 117 -2.34 -1.24 0.65
C HIS A 117 -3.00 0.07 0.24
N ALA A 118 -4.15 0.38 0.83
CA ALA A 118 -4.96 1.54 0.50
C ALA A 118 -5.00 2.55 1.66
N PRO A 119 -4.56 3.81 1.44
CA PRO A 119 -4.42 4.83 2.49
C PRO A 119 -5.76 5.49 2.83
N TYR A 120 -6.76 4.69 3.23
CA TYR A 120 -8.05 5.22 3.65
C TYR A 120 -7.93 5.98 4.97
N LEU A 121 -8.64 7.11 5.09
CA LEU A 121 -8.53 8.01 6.24
C LEU A 121 -8.79 7.31 7.58
N ARG A 122 -9.70 6.33 7.63
CA ARG A 122 -9.98 5.55 8.85
C ARG A 122 -8.76 4.77 9.36
N ILE A 123 -7.97 4.19 8.45
CA ILE A 123 -6.76 3.43 8.80
C ILE A 123 -5.64 4.38 9.20
N LEU A 124 -5.47 5.47 8.45
CA LEU A 124 -4.49 6.50 8.77
C LEU A 124 -4.77 7.13 10.13
N GLN A 125 -6.04 7.39 10.46
CA GLN A 125 -6.45 7.92 11.75
C GLN A 125 -6.13 6.94 12.88
N GLY A 126 -6.47 5.65 12.74
CA GLY A 126 -6.12 4.65 13.77
C GLY A 126 -4.61 4.57 14.02
N MET A 127 -3.81 4.55 12.95
CA MET A 127 -2.34 4.59 13.05
C MET A 127 -1.81 5.89 13.67
N SER A 128 -2.49 7.01 13.41
CA SER A 128 -2.15 8.29 14.04
C SER A 128 -2.50 8.31 15.52
N ASP A 129 -3.65 7.76 15.90
CA ASP A 129 -4.13 7.73 17.29
C ASP A 129 -3.23 6.87 18.19
N ASP A 130 -2.65 5.80 17.61
CA ASP A 130 -1.66 4.96 18.30
C ASP A 130 -0.26 5.58 18.32
N GLY A 131 -0.02 6.71 17.65
CA GLY A 131 1.26 7.42 17.68
C GLY A 131 2.37 6.75 16.89
N LEU A 132 2.06 6.20 15.70
CA LEU A 132 3.08 5.68 14.78
C LEU A 132 3.99 6.80 14.25
N ASP A 133 5.21 6.46 13.87
CA ASP A 133 6.17 7.42 13.31
C ASP A 133 5.97 7.64 11.81
N ALA A 134 5.69 6.55 11.08
CA ALA A 134 5.53 6.57 9.63
C ALA A 134 4.51 5.54 9.14
N ILE A 135 3.89 5.81 8.00
CA ILE A 135 2.95 4.93 7.31
C ILE A 135 3.38 4.81 5.84
N PHE A 136 3.50 3.57 5.36
CA PHE A 136 3.78 3.25 3.97
C PHE A 136 2.52 2.71 3.30
N ALA A 137 2.14 3.34 2.18
CA ALA A 137 0.94 2.96 1.44
C ALA A 137 1.12 2.93 -0.07
N GLY A 138 0.17 2.27 -0.74
CA GLY A 138 0.08 2.15 -2.19
C GLY A 138 -1.29 2.56 -2.73
N HIS A 139 -1.89 1.69 -3.55
CA HIS A 139 -3.25 1.77 -4.13
C HIS A 139 -3.54 2.93 -5.10
N THR A 140 -3.06 4.14 -4.84
CA THR A 140 -3.41 5.33 -5.62
C THR A 140 -2.77 5.34 -7.02
N HIS A 141 -1.71 4.54 -7.24
CA HIS A 141 -0.83 4.60 -8.40
C HIS A 141 -0.29 6.02 -8.70
N GLY A 142 -0.17 6.84 -7.66
CA GLY A 142 0.21 8.25 -7.76
C GLY A 142 -0.89 9.13 -8.39
N GLY A 143 -2.13 8.65 -8.47
CA GLY A 143 -3.21 9.29 -9.20
C GLY A 143 -2.89 9.39 -10.68
N GLN A 144 -2.68 8.22 -11.33
CA GLN A 144 -2.28 7.92 -12.72
C GLN A 144 -2.27 9.09 -13.74
N VAL A 145 -3.28 9.97 -13.73
CA VAL A 145 -3.29 11.23 -14.49
C VAL A 145 -3.09 12.42 -13.55
N ARG A 146 -1.92 13.08 -13.68
CA ARG A 146 -1.57 14.27 -12.90
C ARG A 146 -1.49 15.50 -13.81
N LEU A 147 -1.94 16.64 -13.30
CA LEU A 147 -1.86 17.94 -13.97
C LEU A 147 -0.67 18.76 -13.44
N PRO A 148 -0.02 19.60 -14.25
CA PRO A 148 0.98 20.55 -13.79
C PRO A 148 0.43 21.45 -12.67
N TRP A 149 1.22 21.70 -11.63
CA TRP A 149 0.89 22.57 -10.52
C TRP A 149 2.13 23.34 -10.05
N ILE A 150 1.93 24.43 -9.31
CA ILE A 150 3.06 25.16 -8.71
C ILE A 150 3.82 24.20 -7.78
N GLY A 151 5.11 23.98 -8.06
CA GLY A 151 5.95 23.04 -7.30
C GLY A 151 5.86 21.57 -7.71
N GLY A 152 5.16 21.20 -8.80
CA GLY A 152 5.17 19.83 -9.31
C GLY A 152 3.96 19.45 -10.15
N SER A 153 3.37 18.29 -9.87
CA SER A 153 2.11 17.84 -10.48
C SER A 153 1.15 17.36 -9.39
N ARG A 154 -0.16 17.46 -9.60
CA ARG A 154 -1.19 17.01 -8.66
C ARG A 154 -2.12 16.00 -9.33
N ALA A 155 -2.51 14.96 -8.60
CA ALA A 155 -3.48 13.99 -9.10
C ALA A 155 -4.81 14.68 -9.43
N LEU A 156 -5.39 14.34 -10.59
CA LEU A 156 -6.71 14.81 -10.98
C LEU A 156 -7.79 14.20 -10.07
N THR A 157 -7.60 12.95 -9.70
CA THR A 157 -8.48 12.13 -8.86
C THR A 157 -7.67 11.00 -8.25
N THR A 158 -8.18 10.42 -7.17
CA THR A 158 -7.71 9.17 -6.58
C THR A 158 -8.91 8.31 -6.23
N ASN A 159 -8.78 6.99 -6.36
CA ASN A 159 -9.84 6.03 -6.02
C ASN A 159 -9.81 5.69 -4.52
N CYS A 160 -9.75 6.71 -3.66
CA CYS A 160 -9.82 6.61 -2.19
C CYS A 160 -10.23 7.96 -1.59
N ASP A 161 -10.52 8.00 -0.29
CA ASP A 161 -10.91 9.21 0.45
C ASP A 161 -9.72 10.13 0.82
N LEU A 162 -8.49 9.75 0.44
CA LEU A 162 -7.30 10.56 0.63
C LEU A 162 -7.29 11.81 -0.28
N PRO A 163 -6.99 13.01 0.22
CA PRO A 163 -6.85 14.19 -0.61
C PRO A 163 -5.82 14.03 -1.74
N ASN A 164 -6.19 14.37 -2.97
CA ASN A 164 -5.35 14.17 -4.18
C ASN A 164 -3.90 14.68 -4.11
N TRP A 165 -3.60 15.64 -3.23
CA TRP A 165 -2.22 16.15 -3.06
C TRP A 165 -1.33 15.16 -2.29
N ARG A 166 -1.90 14.26 -1.48
CA ARG A 166 -1.22 13.18 -0.75
C ARG A 166 -1.15 11.86 -1.52
N ALA A 167 -1.66 11.84 -2.75
CA ALA A 167 -1.74 10.64 -3.58
C ALA A 167 -0.38 10.02 -3.93
N ARG A 168 0.74 10.72 -3.73
CA ARG A 168 2.09 10.26 -4.08
C ARG A 168 3.14 10.97 -3.21
N GLY A 169 4.17 10.23 -2.83
CA GLY A 169 5.35 10.73 -2.14
C GLY A 169 5.13 10.90 -0.63
N LEU A 170 6.10 11.57 0.00
CA LEU A 170 6.11 11.82 1.44
C LEU A 170 5.27 13.06 1.79
N THR A 171 4.35 12.91 2.73
CA THR A 171 3.50 13.99 3.24
C THR A 171 3.34 13.90 4.75
N LYS A 172 3.08 15.04 5.39
CA LYS A 172 2.77 15.13 6.82
C LYS A 172 1.87 16.35 7.06
N PHE A 173 0.91 16.21 7.95
CA PHE A 173 -0.04 17.22 8.38
C PHE A 173 -0.08 17.32 9.91
N GLY A 174 0.40 18.44 10.45
CA GLY A 174 0.50 18.60 11.91
C GLY A 174 1.41 17.53 12.53
N ASP A 175 0.90 16.90 13.58
CA ASP A 175 1.63 15.89 14.36
C ASP A 175 1.32 14.44 13.93
N GLU A 176 0.64 14.25 12.79
CA GLU A 176 0.37 12.90 12.26
C GLU A 176 1.68 12.15 11.89
N PRO A 177 1.65 10.81 11.80
CA PRO A 177 2.75 10.02 11.26
C PRO A 177 3.13 10.48 9.84
N TYR A 178 4.41 10.36 9.47
CA TYR A 178 4.81 10.60 8.08
C TYR A 178 4.11 9.61 7.15
N LEU A 179 3.33 10.09 6.18
CA LEU A 179 2.69 9.24 5.18
C LEU A 179 3.49 9.23 3.88
N HIS A 180 4.00 8.08 3.49
CA HIS A 180 4.59 7.86 2.18
C HIS A 180 3.66 7.00 1.30
N VAL A 181 3.15 7.58 0.20
CA VAL A 181 2.34 6.84 -0.79
C VAL A 181 3.15 6.59 -2.06
N SER A 182 3.45 5.33 -2.37
CA SER A 182 4.17 4.98 -3.60
C SER A 182 3.26 5.02 -4.83
N ALA A 183 3.78 5.48 -5.98
CA ALA A 183 3.06 5.36 -7.25
C ALA A 183 3.05 3.94 -7.82
N GLY A 184 3.87 3.04 -7.26
CA GLY A 184 4.00 1.64 -7.65
C GLY A 184 4.47 1.43 -9.09
N MET A 185 4.81 0.18 -9.41
CA MET A 185 5.27 -0.20 -10.75
C MET A 185 4.12 -0.56 -11.70
N GLY A 186 3.02 -1.10 -11.16
CA GLY A 186 1.90 -1.63 -11.94
C GLY A 186 0.97 -0.56 -12.52
N THR A 187 0.20 -0.94 -13.53
CA THR A 187 -0.94 -0.18 -14.06
C THR A 187 -2.02 -1.18 -14.46
N SER A 188 -3.26 -0.74 -14.65
CA SER A 188 -4.33 -1.61 -15.15
C SER A 188 -3.91 -2.25 -16.48
N PRO A 189 -3.99 -3.59 -16.63
CA PRO A 189 -3.65 -4.24 -17.89
C PRO A 189 -4.59 -3.83 -19.04
N PHE A 190 -5.82 -3.39 -18.71
CA PHE A 190 -6.82 -2.94 -19.68
C PHE A 190 -6.73 -1.44 -19.99
N ALA A 191 -6.03 -0.66 -19.16
CA ALA A 191 -5.91 0.79 -19.31
C ALA A 191 -4.54 1.26 -18.80
N ARG A 192 -3.50 1.03 -19.61
CA ARG A 192 -2.09 1.35 -19.32
C ARG A 192 -1.79 2.84 -19.48
N ILE A 193 -2.51 3.69 -18.75
CA ILE A 193 -2.42 5.15 -18.85
C ILE A 193 -1.72 5.70 -17.61
N ARG A 194 -0.63 6.44 -17.84
CA ARG A 194 0.07 7.26 -16.83
C ARG A 194 0.47 8.59 -17.48
N VAL A 195 0.04 9.72 -16.92
CA VAL A 195 0.37 11.07 -17.38
C VAL A 195 1.00 11.83 -16.21
N ALA A 196 2.28 12.21 -16.37
CA ALA A 196 3.08 12.85 -15.31
C ALA A 196 3.12 12.09 -13.97
N SER A 197 2.89 10.76 -13.99
CA SER A 197 2.96 9.83 -12.86
C SER A 197 3.71 8.55 -13.26
N PRO A 198 5.04 8.61 -13.46
CA PRO A 198 5.82 7.44 -13.89
C PRO A 198 5.74 6.29 -12.86
N PRO A 199 5.95 5.03 -13.29
CA PRO A 199 6.16 3.90 -12.37
C PRO A 199 7.28 4.20 -11.36
N GLU A 200 7.14 3.69 -10.14
CA GLU A 200 8.04 4.02 -9.04
C GLU A 200 8.29 2.83 -8.11
N VAL A 201 9.55 2.71 -7.69
CA VAL A 201 9.97 2.05 -6.44
C VAL A 201 10.66 3.12 -5.61
N SER A 202 10.26 3.24 -4.35
CA SER A 202 10.68 4.35 -3.49
C SER A 202 11.78 3.88 -2.53
N LEU A 203 12.90 4.61 -2.48
CA LEU A 203 13.90 4.47 -1.42
C LEU A 203 13.62 5.53 -0.36
N VAL A 204 13.29 5.09 0.85
CA VAL A 204 13.00 5.95 1.99
C VAL A 204 14.08 5.76 3.04
N THR A 205 14.69 6.86 3.48
CA THR A 205 15.71 6.86 4.52
C THR A 205 15.12 7.46 5.80
N LEU A 206 15.32 6.75 6.91
CA LEU A 206 14.96 7.16 8.26
C LEU A 206 16.27 7.57 8.96
N PHE A 207 16.29 8.75 9.60
CA PHE A 207 17.47 9.33 10.24
C PHE A 207 17.24 9.55 11.73
#